data_AF-A0AAV2IUG5-F1
#
_entry.id   AF-A0AAV2IUG5-F1
#
_cell.length_a   1.000
_cell.length_b   1.000
_cell.length_c   1.000
_cell.angle_alpha   90.00
_cell.angle_beta   90.00
_cell.angle_gamma   90.00
#
_symmetry.space_group_name_H-M   'P 1'
#
loop_
_entity.id
_entity.type
_entity.pdbx_description
1 polymer ?
#
loop_
_entity_poly.entity_id
_entity_poly.type
_entity_poly.pdbx_seq_one_letter_code
_entity_poly.pdbx_strand_id
1 'polypeptide(L)'
;MFPAKRIGRYIMVDADRCRGVKVLDIIIIVHTAPANMERRQRIRDTFGNEDLFVPFRVRTAFLLGKTVNRTLERMLLLEHVTYKDTIMGDFIDSYRNLSLKVSWDTAG
;
A
#
# COMPACT_ATOMS: atom_id res chain seq x y z
N MET A 1 22.41 -11.34 15.43
CA MET A 1 22.81 -10.79 14.12
C MET A 1 21.71 -11.12 13.12
N PHE A 2 20.72 -10.24 12.97
CA PHE A 2 19.62 -10.46 12.02
C PHE A 2 20.16 -10.27 10.61
N PRO A 3 19.97 -11.23 9.68
CA PRO A 3 20.41 -11.05 8.31
C PRO A 3 19.59 -9.90 7.71
N ALA A 4 20.28 -8.95 7.10
CA ALA A 4 19.67 -7.83 6.38
C ALA A 4 18.71 -8.39 5.32
N LYS A 5 17.42 -8.35 5.62
CA LYS A 5 16.35 -8.77 4.70
C LYS A 5 16.41 -7.81 3.51
N ARG A 6 16.72 -8.33 2.32
CA ARG A 6 16.85 -7.56 1.07
C ARG A 6 15.72 -6.53 0.98
N ILE A 7 16.09 -5.25 0.91
CA ILE A 7 15.16 -4.14 0.65
C ILE A 7 14.55 -4.42 -0.73
N GLY A 8 13.30 -4.88 -0.76
CA GLY A 8 12.57 -5.05 -2.01
C GLY A 8 12.45 -3.69 -2.71
N ARG A 9 12.74 -3.66 -4.02
CA ARG A 9 12.60 -2.43 -4.82
C ARG A 9 11.11 -2.11 -5.01
N TYR A 10 10.72 -0.84 -4.92
CA TYR A 10 9.39 -0.40 -5.36
C TYR A 10 9.40 -0.17 -6.87
N ILE A 11 8.43 -0.71 -7.59
CA ILE A 11 8.32 -0.59 -9.05
C ILE A 11 7.32 0.50 -9.43
N MET A 12 6.27 0.68 -8.63
CA MET A 12 5.30 1.75 -8.83
C MET A 12 5.20 2.57 -7.54
N VAL A 13 5.51 3.85 -7.63
CA VAL A 13 5.38 4.83 -6.55
C VAL A 13 5.30 6.21 -7.19
N ASP A 14 4.32 7.00 -6.76
CA ASP A 14 4.24 8.40 -7.16
C ASP A 14 5.03 9.23 -6.12
N ALA A 15 6.22 9.68 -6.51
CA ALA A 15 7.11 10.47 -5.64
C ALA A 15 6.55 11.86 -5.31
N ASP A 16 5.54 12.32 -6.05
CA ASP A 16 4.96 13.65 -5.91
C ASP A 16 3.73 13.66 -5.01
N ARG A 17 3.22 12.48 -4.61
CA ARG A 17 2.05 12.33 -3.72
C ARG A 17 2.17 13.13 -2.42
N CYS A 18 3.37 13.19 -1.84
CA CYS A 18 3.66 13.93 -0.61
C CYS A 18 4.41 15.25 -0.85
N ARG A 19 4.63 15.64 -2.11
CA ARG A 19 5.37 16.89 -2.42
C ARG A 19 4.57 18.10 -1.95
N GLY A 20 5.25 19.02 -1.26
CA GLY A 20 4.63 20.25 -0.74
C GLY A 20 3.89 20.09 0.59
N VAL A 21 3.70 18.85 1.08
CA VAL A 21 3.12 18.61 2.41
C VAL A 21 4.24 18.69 3.47
N LYS A 22 4.31 19.82 4.17
CA LYS A 22 5.37 20.07 5.17
C LYS A 22 5.19 19.29 6.48
N VAL A 23 3.94 19.02 6.86
CA VAL A 23 3.59 18.27 8.07
C VAL A 23 2.43 17.36 7.71
N LEU A 24 2.56 16.10 8.11
CA LEU A 24 1.56 15.07 7.89
C LEU A 24 1.18 14.50 9.25
N ASP A 25 -0.11 14.53 9.57
CA ASP A 25 -0.58 14.13 10.90
C ASP A 25 -0.78 12.61 10.98
N ILE A 26 -1.27 11.99 9.89
CA ILE A 26 -1.57 10.55 9.83
C ILE A 26 -1.24 9.98 8.43
N ILE A 27 -0.59 8.81 8.39
CA ILE A 27 -0.50 7.96 7.20
C ILE A 27 -1.35 6.71 7.42
N ILE A 28 -2.30 6.46 6.52
CA ILE A 28 -3.07 5.22 6.46
C ILE A 28 -2.42 4.34 5.39
N ILE A 29 -1.82 3.23 5.81
CA ILE A 29 -1.22 2.25 4.90
C ILE A 29 -2.11 1.01 4.86
N VAL A 30 -2.67 0.72 3.69
CA VAL A 30 -3.55 -0.43 3.49
C VAL A 30 -2.82 -1.49 2.67
N HIS A 31 -2.53 -2.63 3.29
CA HIS A 31 -2.07 -3.81 2.57
C HIS A 31 -3.24 -4.49 1.85
N THR A 32 -3.10 -4.73 0.55
CA THR A 32 -4.16 -5.30 -0.27
C THR A 32 -3.61 -6.07 -1.45
N ALA A 33 -4.28 -7.18 -1.81
CA ALA A 33 -3.88 -7.95 -2.97
C ALA A 33 -4.12 -7.17 -4.28
N PRO A 34 -3.30 -7.38 -5.32
CA PRO A 34 -3.48 -6.77 -6.64
C PRO A 34 -4.92 -6.87 -7.19
N ALA A 35 -5.55 -8.04 -6.99
CA ALA A 35 -6.91 -8.33 -7.48
C ALA A 35 -8.03 -7.55 -6.77
N ASN A 36 -7.78 -6.98 -5.59
CA ASN A 36 -8.80 -6.33 -4.76
C ASN A 36 -9.06 -4.86 -5.15
N MET A 37 -9.22 -4.58 -6.44
CA MET A 37 -9.45 -3.21 -6.96
C MET A 37 -10.72 -2.60 -6.38
N GLU A 38 -11.84 -3.34 -6.39
CA GLU A 38 -13.12 -2.85 -5.86
C GLU A 38 -13.02 -2.54 -4.36
N ARG A 39 -12.29 -3.37 -3.60
CA ARG A 39 -12.07 -3.13 -2.16
C ARG A 39 -11.27 -1.86 -1.93
N ARG A 40 -10.24 -1.59 -2.74
CA ARG A 40 -9.51 -0.31 -2.68
C ARG A 40 -10.43 0.86 -2.96
N GLN A 41 -11.29 0.75 -3.98
CA GLN A 41 -12.26 1.79 -4.29
C GLN A 41 -13.20 2.08 -3.12
N ARG A 42 -13.79 1.04 -2.50
CA ARG A 42 -14.65 1.22 -1.32
C ARG A 42 -13.91 1.87 -0.15
N ILE A 43 -12.62 1.59 0.03
CA ILE A 43 -11.80 2.25 1.06
C ILE A 43 -11.62 3.73 0.72
N ARG A 44 -11.31 4.08 -0.55
CA ARG A 44 -11.23 5.47 -1.01
C ARG A 44 -12.53 6.23 -0.78
N ASP A 45 -13.68 5.56 -0.94
CA ASP A 45 -14.99 6.16 -0.74
C ASP A 45 -15.41 6.24 0.74
N THR A 46 -14.64 5.61 1.65
CA THR A 46 -14.93 5.57 3.09
C THR A 46 -13.75 6.14 3.89
N PHE A 47 -13.18 5.39 4.82
CA PHE A 47 -12.14 5.88 5.74
C PHE A 47 -10.79 6.19 5.07
N GLY A 48 -10.61 5.82 3.80
CA GLY A 48 -9.45 6.17 3.00
C GLY A 48 -9.57 7.54 2.34
N ASN A 49 -10.76 8.17 2.38
CA ASN A 49 -10.97 9.52 1.87
C ASN A 49 -10.28 10.53 2.79
N GLU A 50 -9.19 11.11 2.31
CA GLU A 50 -8.36 12.06 3.04
C GLU A 50 -9.14 13.34 3.42
N ASP A 51 -10.15 13.72 2.63
CA ASP A 51 -10.95 14.93 2.84
C ASP A 51 -11.91 14.81 4.04
N LEU A 52 -12.16 13.60 4.54
CA LEU A 52 -13.03 13.37 5.71
C LEU A 52 -12.35 13.75 7.03
N PHE A 53 -11.04 13.97 7.04
CA PHE A 53 -10.25 14.12 8.26
C PHE A 53 -9.87 15.56 8.60
N VAL A 54 -10.69 16.55 8.25
CA VAL A 54 -10.43 17.96 8.63
C VAL A 54 -10.43 18.12 10.17
N PRO A 55 -9.45 18.82 10.78
CA PRO A 55 -8.37 19.62 10.18
C PRO A 55 -7.03 18.87 10.00
N PHE A 56 -7.00 17.55 10.20
CA PHE A 56 -5.81 16.73 10.09
C PHE A 56 -5.38 16.52 8.63
N ARG A 57 -4.07 16.56 8.39
CA ARG A 57 -3.45 16.24 7.11
C ARG A 57 -3.19 14.75 7.05
N VAL A 58 -4.12 14.02 6.46
CA VAL A 58 -4.07 12.56 6.31
C VAL A 58 -3.65 12.19 4.89
N ARG A 59 -2.86 11.12 4.74
CA ARG A 59 -2.61 10.48 3.44
C ARG A 59 -2.92 9.00 3.50
N THR A 60 -3.60 8.49 2.49
CA THR A 60 -3.88 7.07 2.33
C THR A 60 -3.02 6.50 1.20
N ALA A 61 -2.39 5.35 1.44
CA ALA A 61 -1.62 4.64 0.45
C ALA A 61 -1.95 3.14 0.45
N PHE A 62 -2.01 2.54 -0.74
CA PHE A 62 -2.27 1.11 -0.93
C PHE A 62 -0.98 0.37 -1.27
N LEU A 63 -0.55 -0.52 -0.38
CA LEU A 63 0.60 -1.39 -0.60
C LEU A 63 0.14 -2.72 -1.21
N LEU A 64 0.75 -3.06 -2.34
CA LEU A 64 0.49 -4.31 -3.05
C LEU A 64 1.77 -4.86 -3.67
N GLY A 65 1.81 -6.18 -3.92
CA GLY A 65 2.89 -6.80 -4.66
C GLY A 65 2.59 -6.93 -6.16
N LYS A 66 3.46 -7.63 -6.88
CA LYS A 66 3.28 -7.94 -8.30
C LYS A 66 2.24 -9.02 -8.51
N THR A 67 1.64 -8.99 -9.69
CA THR A 67 0.80 -10.05 -10.23
C THR A 67 1.43 -10.63 -11.49
N VAL A 68 1.24 -11.93 -11.73
CA VAL A 68 1.63 -12.59 -12.98
C VAL A 68 0.57 -12.42 -14.08
N ASN A 69 -0.62 -11.96 -13.72
CA ASN A 69 -1.71 -11.72 -14.67
C ASN A 69 -1.52 -10.37 -15.36
N ARG A 70 -1.13 -10.41 -16.64
CA ARG A 70 -0.87 -9.21 -17.47
C ARG A 70 -2.08 -8.29 -17.62
N THR A 71 -3.30 -8.83 -17.65
CA THR A 71 -4.52 -8.01 -17.73
C THR A 71 -4.70 -7.24 -16.42
N LEU A 72 -4.50 -7.91 -15.29
CA LEU A 72 -4.57 -7.27 -13.97
C LEU A 72 -3.45 -6.24 -13.77
N GLU A 73 -2.24 -6.53 -14.25
CA GLU A 73 -1.12 -5.58 -14.23
C GLU A 73 -1.45 -4.28 -14.99
N ARG A 74 -2.04 -4.39 -16.19
CA ARG A 74 -2.49 -3.20 -16.95
C ARG A 74 -3.55 -2.41 -16.20
N MET A 75 -4.52 -3.08 -15.58
CA MET A 75 -5.55 -2.41 -14.79
C MET A 75 -4.96 -1.68 -13.57
N LEU A 76 -3.96 -2.26 -12.91
CA LEU A 76 -3.24 -1.63 -11.80
C LEU A 76 -2.43 -0.41 -12.23
N LEU A 77 -1.83 -0.44 -13.43
CA LEU A 77 -1.14 0.73 -13.99
C LEU A 77 -2.12 1.88 -14.23
N LEU A 78 -3.30 1.60 -14.77
CA LEU A 78 -4.35 2.61 -14.95
C LEU A 78 -4.83 3.15 -13.60
N GLU A 79 -5.06 2.28 -12.62
CA GLU A 79 -5.42 2.69 -11.26
C GLU A 79 -4.35 3.60 -10.63
N HIS A 80 -3.08 3.23 -10.75
CA HIS A 80 -1.96 4.01 -10.22
C HIS A 80 -1.85 5.40 -10.86
N VAL A 81 -1.99 5.50 -12.19
CA VAL A 81 -1.98 6.79 -12.89
C VAL A 81 -3.16 7.66 -12.47
N THR A 82 -4.32 7.04 -12.22
CA THR A 82 -5.55 7.73 -11.84
C THR A 82 -5.49 8.27 -10.41
N TYR A 83 -5.16 7.42 -9.43
CA TYR A 83 -5.27 7.77 -8.01
C TYR A 83 -3.95 8.20 -7.37
N LYS A 84 -2.79 7.76 -7.90
CA LYS A 84 -1.45 8.09 -7.41
C LYS A 84 -1.18 7.73 -5.95
N ASP A 85 -2.01 6.87 -5.37
CA ASP A 85 -1.96 6.40 -3.99
C ASP A 85 -1.42 4.96 -3.85
N THR A 86 -1.15 4.33 -4.99
CA THR A 86 -0.78 2.92 -5.05
C THR A 86 0.74 2.77 -5.07
N ILE A 87 1.26 1.91 -4.20
CA ILE A 87 2.68 1.58 -4.09
C ILE A 87 2.84 0.08 -4.33
N MET A 88 3.54 -0.28 -5.43
CA MET A 88 3.82 -1.67 -5.79
C MET A 88 5.26 -2.05 -5.48
N GLY A 89 5.45 -3.05 -4.63
CA GLY A 89 6.76 -3.65 -4.37
C GLY A 89 7.12 -4.78 -5.34
N ASP A 90 8.41 -4.99 -5.59
CA ASP A 90 8.96 -6.10 -6.37
C ASP A 90 8.98 -7.41 -5.55
N PHE A 91 7.82 -7.78 -5.02
CA PHE A 91 7.57 -9.07 -4.39
C PHE A 91 6.24 -9.60 -4.93
N ILE A 92 6.18 -10.91 -5.17
CA ILE A 92 4.90 -11.53 -5.56
C ILE A 92 4.04 -11.58 -4.30
N ASP A 93 2.89 -10.91 -4.36
CA ASP A 93 1.89 -10.95 -3.29
C ASP A 93 1.22 -12.32 -3.30
N SER A 94 1.95 -13.33 -2.86
CA SER A 94 1.37 -14.59 -2.46
C SER A 94 0.99 -14.45 -1.00
N TYR A 95 -0.27 -14.76 -0.70
CA TYR A 95 -0.87 -14.84 0.64
C TYR A 95 -0.10 -15.76 1.63
N ARG A 96 1.06 -16.31 1.23
CA ARG A 96 1.94 -17.22 1.97
C ARG A 96 2.96 -16.53 2.89
N ASN A 97 2.98 -15.19 2.98
CA ASN A 97 3.85 -14.49 3.93
C ASN A 97 3.09 -13.89 5.13
N LEU A 98 1.94 -14.45 5.51
CA LEU A 98 1.23 -14.13 6.75
C LEU A 98 1.68 -14.96 7.97
N SER A 99 2.91 -15.47 7.99
CA SER A 99 3.44 -16.32 9.09
C SER A 99 4.47 -15.64 9.99
N LEU A 100 4.68 -14.31 9.88
CA LEU A 100 5.56 -13.55 10.79
C LEU A 100 4.77 -12.52 11.62
N LYS A 101 3.58 -12.88 12.09
CA LYS A 101 2.78 -12.05 12.99
C LYS A 101 2.26 -12.75 14.24
N VAL A 102 2.80 -13.91 14.65
CA VAL A 102 2.42 -14.52 15.95
C VAL A 102 3.60 -15.26 16.59
N SER A 103 4.57 -14.52 17.09
CA SER A 103 5.42 -14.99 18.19
C SER A 103 6.06 -13.78 18.89
N TRP A 104 5.23 -12.94 19.50
CA TRP A 104 5.65 -11.98 20.52
C TRP A 104 4.88 -12.16 21.83
N ASP A 105 4.31 -13.34 22.08
CA ASP A 105 3.65 -13.63 23.34
C ASP A 105 4.12 -14.98 23.89
N THR A 106 5.16 -14.90 24.73
CA THR A 106 5.54 -15.74 25.89
C THR A 106 6.99 -15.34 26.21
N ALA A 107 7.24 -14.26 26.96
CA ALA A 107 7.18 -14.19 28.43
C ALA A 107 7.91 -15.38 29.08
N GLY A 108 9.08 -15.11 29.66
CA GLY A 108 9.85 -16.05 30.48
C GLY A 108 11.34 -16.01 30.18
#